data_AF-A0A809R554-F1
#
_entry.id   AF-A0A809R554-F1
#
_cell.length_a   1.000
_cell.length_b   1.000
_cell.length_c   1.000
_cell.angle_alpha   90.00
_cell.angle_beta   90.00
_cell.angle_gamma   90.00
#
_symmetry.space_group_name_H-M   'P 1'
#
loop_
_entity.id
_entity.type
_entity.pdbx_description
1 polymer ?
#
loop_
_entity_poly.entity_id
_entity_poly.type
_entity_poly.pdbx_seq_one_letter_code
_entity_poly.pdbx_strand_id
1 'polypeptide(L)'
;MKQKDFDPMKYIEDAFLDKSGEKRAANGSSGQEVDIPSISDYLQAAPSEGTSKGSASKPKQPNKRFRKTELSAPRPRKTKKPVKPTVVDDELKAVWESLPKNLHFLLSFFDDSVTGNYYRGEFKESRETLIRRLLDPELNLEEASRLLGVCPATVRRYTNRGWLSHHRTKGGQRRFRLRDIVRFVEEHGRLPEE
;
A
#
# COMPACT_ATOMS: atom_id res chain seq x y z
N MET A 1 13.57 11.44 -34.38
CA MET A 1 13.41 11.77 -32.95
C MET A 1 13.84 10.55 -32.14
N LYS A 2 14.97 10.61 -31.44
CA LYS A 2 15.44 9.47 -30.61
C LYS A 2 14.53 9.32 -29.41
N GLN A 3 13.88 8.17 -29.25
CA GLN A 3 13.14 7.83 -28.05
C GLN A 3 14.15 7.78 -26.90
N LYS A 4 13.93 8.60 -25.88
CA LYS A 4 14.74 8.54 -24.65
C LYS A 4 14.38 7.24 -23.94
N ASP A 5 15.37 6.40 -23.65
CA ASP A 5 15.20 5.20 -22.84
C ASP A 5 14.57 5.60 -21.50
N PHE A 6 13.31 5.20 -21.33
CA PHE A 6 12.56 5.49 -20.12
C PHE A 6 12.83 4.38 -19.12
N ASP A 7 13.67 4.67 -18.14
CA ASP A 7 13.93 3.76 -17.04
C ASP A 7 12.85 3.93 -15.95
N PRO A 8 11.94 2.95 -15.79
CA PRO A 8 10.87 3.02 -14.80
C PRO A 8 11.41 3.03 -13.36
N MET A 9 12.63 2.53 -13.14
CA MET A 9 13.21 2.41 -11.82
C MET A 9 13.77 3.74 -11.32
N LYS A 10 14.49 4.45 -12.19
CA LYS A 10 14.93 5.83 -11.93
C LYS A 10 13.75 6.78 -11.68
N TYR A 11 12.65 6.59 -12.41
CA TYR A 11 11.42 7.37 -12.23
C TYR A 11 10.79 7.17 -10.84
N ILE A 12 10.86 5.94 -10.31
CA ILE A 12 10.33 5.62 -8.97
C ILE A 12 11.27 6.18 -7.89
N GLU A 13 12.59 6.03 -8.04
CA GLU A 13 13.56 6.55 -7.07
C GLU A 13 13.55 8.09 -6.97
N ASP A 14 13.51 8.81 -8.10
CA ASP A 14 13.40 10.28 -8.10
C ASP A 14 12.06 10.77 -7.49
N ALA A 15 11.02 9.93 -7.47
CA ALA A 15 9.74 10.27 -6.83
C ALA A 15 9.75 10.09 -5.30
N PHE A 16 10.70 9.31 -4.75
CA PHE A 16 10.88 9.10 -3.32
C PHE A 16 11.98 10.00 -2.71
N LEU A 17 12.92 10.47 -3.53
CA LEU A 17 13.89 11.48 -3.11
C LEU A 17 13.17 12.84 -3.01
N ASP A 18 12.92 13.27 -1.77
CA ASP A 18 12.42 14.61 -1.48
C ASP A 18 13.55 15.61 -1.79
N LYS A 19 13.67 16.01 -3.06
CA LYS A 19 14.56 17.10 -3.50
C LYS A 19 13.98 18.40 -2.99
N SER A 20 14.11 18.63 -1.69
CA SER A 20 13.89 19.93 -1.08
C SER A 20 14.90 20.92 -1.66
N GLY A 21 14.50 21.67 -2.69
CA GLY A 21 15.22 22.90 -3.04
C GLY A 21 15.48 23.22 -4.52
N GLU A 22 15.05 22.43 -5.50
CA GLU A 22 15.11 22.90 -6.89
C GLU A 22 13.78 23.55 -7.29
N LYS A 23 13.75 24.88 -7.14
CA LYS A 23 12.73 25.76 -7.71
C LYS A 23 12.52 25.34 -9.18
N ARG A 24 11.35 24.72 -9.45
CA ARG A 24 10.87 24.54 -10.82
C ARG A 24 10.63 25.92 -11.41
N ALA A 25 11.63 26.42 -12.12
CA ALA A 25 11.53 27.65 -12.87
C ALA A 25 10.44 27.50 -13.94
N ALA A 26 9.40 28.31 -13.76
CA ALA A 26 8.51 28.91 -14.74
C ALA A 26 8.18 28.10 -16.01
N ASN A 27 6.94 27.60 -16.08
CA ASN A 27 6.13 27.74 -17.30
C ASN A 27 4.72 28.16 -16.90
N GLY A 28 4.27 29.24 -17.55
CA GLY A 28 3.29 30.19 -17.04
C GLY A 28 1.82 29.76 -17.05
N SER A 29 1.08 30.42 -16.16
CA SER A 29 -0.29 30.86 -16.44
C SER A 29 -0.60 32.07 -15.54
N SER A 30 -0.98 33.17 -16.18
CA SER A 30 -1.54 34.41 -15.64
C SER A 30 -2.39 34.23 -14.37
N GLY A 31 -1.95 34.84 -13.26
CA GLY A 31 -2.73 34.99 -12.04
C GLY A 31 -2.35 36.33 -11.41
N GLN A 32 -3.34 37.19 -11.19
CA GLN A 32 -3.19 38.47 -10.51
C GLN A 32 -2.47 38.29 -9.17
N GLU A 33 -1.41 39.07 -8.94
CA GLU A 33 -0.80 39.23 -7.62
C GLU A 33 -1.83 39.88 -6.70
N VAL A 34 -2.39 39.09 -5.79
CA VAL A 34 -3.18 39.61 -4.67
C VAL A 34 -2.22 39.70 -3.50
N ASP A 35 -1.84 40.93 -3.14
CA ASP A 35 -1.06 41.19 -1.92
C ASP A 35 -1.91 40.85 -0.70
N ILE A 36 -1.56 39.76 -0.02
CA ILE A 36 -2.22 39.36 1.24
C ILE A 36 -1.41 39.96 2.39
N PRO A 37 -1.99 40.88 3.20
CA PRO A 37 -1.28 41.52 4.30
C PRO A 37 -0.80 40.54 5.37
N SER A 38 0.30 40.88 6.03
CA SER A 38 0.88 40.09 7.11
C SER A 38 0.08 40.29 8.40
N ILE A 39 0.03 39.25 9.24
CA ILE A 39 -0.72 39.27 10.51
C ILE A 39 -0.24 40.38 11.47
N SER A 40 0.97 40.89 11.25
CA SER A 40 1.55 42.02 11.99
C SER A 40 0.83 43.35 11.73
N ASP A 41 0.30 43.56 10.53
CA ASP A 41 -0.34 44.82 10.14
C ASP A 41 -1.70 45.00 10.85
N TYR A 42 -2.37 43.89 11.17
CA TYR A 42 -3.62 43.89 11.93
C TYR A 42 -3.44 44.16 13.42
N LEU A 43 -2.32 43.74 14.00
CA LEU A 43 -2.03 43.90 15.43
C LEU A 43 -1.63 45.34 15.79
N GLN A 44 -1.17 46.13 14.82
CA GLN A 44 -0.68 47.49 15.04
C GLN A 44 -1.76 48.57 14.89
N ALA A 45 -2.91 48.24 14.31
CA ALA A 45 -3.98 49.19 13.96
C ALA A 45 -5.15 49.26 14.96
N ALA A 46 -4.95 48.87 16.23
CA ALA A 46 -5.98 49.04 17.27
C ALA A 46 -5.77 50.37 18.03
N PRO A 47 -6.69 51.34 17.96
CA PRO A 47 -6.61 52.56 18.76
C PRO A 47 -7.00 52.26 20.22
N SER A 48 -6.15 52.74 21.12
CA SER A 48 -6.38 52.79 22.56
C SER A 48 -7.26 53.99 22.92
N GLU A 49 -8.44 53.77 23.49
CA GLU A 49 -9.19 54.80 24.23
C GLU A 49 -9.60 54.29 25.62
N GLY A 50 -9.13 55.04 26.64
CA GLY A 50 -9.60 55.24 28.03
C GLY A 50 -10.01 54.03 28.88
N THR A 51 -9.58 53.85 30.13
CA THR A 51 -9.63 54.85 31.21
C THR A 51 -8.86 54.35 32.44
N SER A 52 -8.20 55.27 33.14
CA SER A 52 -7.48 55.11 34.41
C SER A 52 -8.37 54.85 35.63
N LYS A 53 -7.90 54.02 36.59
CA LYS A 53 -7.86 54.30 38.05
C LYS A 53 -7.35 53.09 38.84
N GLY A 54 -6.50 53.32 39.85
CA GLY A 54 -6.28 52.38 40.95
C GLY A 54 -4.82 52.12 41.34
N SER A 55 -4.22 53.06 42.06
CA SER A 55 -2.96 52.89 42.78
C SER A 55 -3.10 51.95 43.98
N ALA A 56 -2.28 50.90 44.05
CA ALA A 56 -1.88 50.27 45.32
C ALA A 56 -0.53 49.55 45.14
N SER A 57 0.53 50.19 45.64
CA SER A 57 1.89 49.66 45.70
C SER A 57 2.00 48.48 46.66
N LYS A 58 2.40 47.30 46.16
CA LYS A 58 2.98 46.20 46.95
C LYS A 58 4.41 45.94 46.46
N PRO A 59 5.38 45.67 47.36
CA PRO A 59 6.77 45.48 46.97
C PRO A 59 6.94 44.19 46.15
N LYS A 60 7.56 44.32 44.98
CA LYS A 60 7.95 43.23 44.08
C LYS A 60 8.92 42.29 44.82
N GLN A 61 8.51 41.05 45.08
CA GLN A 61 9.46 40.00 45.42
C GLN A 61 10.37 39.72 44.23
N PRO A 62 11.66 39.41 44.45
CA PRO A 62 12.58 39.14 43.35
C PRO A 62 12.13 37.88 42.59
N ASN A 63 11.91 38.02 41.29
CA ASN A 63 11.55 36.94 40.38
C ASN A 63 12.50 35.75 40.57
N LYS A 64 12.00 34.64 41.12
CA LYS A 64 12.71 33.35 41.03
C LYS A 64 12.83 33.01 39.55
N ARG A 65 14.05 33.12 39.02
CA ARG A 65 14.36 32.72 37.64
C ARG A 65 13.96 31.26 37.48
N PHE A 66 12.90 30.99 36.72
CA PHE A 66 12.59 29.64 36.26
C PHE A 66 13.82 29.11 35.52
N ARG A 67 14.42 28.04 36.05
CA ARG A 67 15.53 27.36 35.37
C ARG A 67 14.99 26.86 34.04
N LYS A 68 15.65 27.24 32.94
CA LYS A 68 15.33 26.71 31.61
C LYS A 68 15.54 25.20 31.67
N THR A 69 14.46 24.44 31.62
CA THR A 69 14.53 23.00 31.41
C THR A 69 15.12 22.79 30.03
N GLU A 70 16.32 22.22 29.95
CA GLU A 70 16.89 21.86 28.65
C GLU A 70 15.95 20.84 28.00
N LEU A 71 15.45 21.19 26.82
CA LEU A 71 14.59 20.32 26.01
C LEU A 71 15.42 19.13 25.53
N SER A 72 15.53 18.10 26.36
CA SER A 72 15.96 16.78 25.92
C SER A 72 14.83 16.19 25.08
N ALA A 73 15.09 15.90 23.81
CA ALA A 73 14.17 15.12 23.00
C ALA A 73 13.76 13.85 23.78
N PRO A 74 12.46 13.48 23.80
CA PRO A 74 12.00 12.27 24.48
C PRO A 74 12.80 11.05 24.00
N ARG A 75 13.31 10.26 24.94
CA ARG A 75 14.12 9.06 24.62
C ARG A 75 13.34 8.20 23.61
N PRO A 76 13.92 7.84 22.45
CA PRO A 76 13.23 7.06 21.44
C PRO A 76 12.72 5.77 22.08
N ARG A 77 11.41 5.53 21.95
CA ARG A 77 10.76 4.33 22.47
C ARG A 77 11.37 3.14 21.72
N LYS A 78 12.11 2.28 22.42
CA LYS A 78 12.60 1.02 21.85
C LYS A 78 11.38 0.20 21.41
N THR A 79 11.05 0.24 20.13
CA THR A 79 10.06 -0.66 19.55
C THR A 79 10.67 -2.06 19.55
N LYS A 80 9.91 -3.05 20.00
CA LYS A 80 10.33 -4.46 19.94
C LYS A 80 10.63 -4.75 18.47
N LYS A 81 11.84 -5.25 18.15
CA LYS A 81 12.18 -5.66 16.78
C LYS A 81 11.07 -6.62 16.30
N PRO A 82 10.42 -6.35 15.16
CA PRO A 82 9.35 -7.21 14.69
C PRO A 82 9.93 -8.60 14.45
N VAL A 83 9.37 -9.60 15.12
CA VAL A 83 9.65 -11.01 14.82
C VAL A 83 9.10 -11.24 13.43
N LYS A 84 9.95 -11.61 12.46
CA LYS A 84 9.49 -12.00 11.13
C LYS A 84 8.73 -13.31 11.31
N PRO A 85 7.41 -13.37 11.07
CA PRO A 85 6.73 -14.65 11.06
C PRO A 85 7.33 -15.49 9.93
N THR A 86 7.66 -16.74 10.22
CA THR A 86 7.92 -17.74 9.18
C THR A 86 6.62 -17.86 8.38
N VAL A 87 6.67 -17.56 7.08
CA VAL A 87 5.48 -17.47 6.21
C VAL A 87 4.87 -18.85 5.94
N VAL A 88 5.64 -19.92 6.16
CA VAL A 88 5.29 -21.30 5.86
C VAL A 88 5.68 -22.15 7.06
N ASP A 89 4.72 -22.85 7.66
CA ASP A 89 4.95 -23.81 8.73
C ASP A 89 5.65 -25.06 8.18
N ASP A 90 6.45 -25.75 8.99
CA ASP A 90 7.21 -26.94 8.56
C ASP A 90 6.30 -28.04 8.00
N GLU A 91 5.08 -28.17 8.54
CA GLU A 91 4.06 -29.10 8.04
C GLU A 91 3.62 -28.75 6.61
N LEU A 92 3.40 -27.46 6.32
CA LEU A 92 2.95 -26.99 5.00
C LEU A 92 4.01 -27.23 3.94
N LYS A 93 5.30 -27.13 4.33
CA LYS A 93 6.43 -27.43 3.44
C LYS A 93 6.45 -28.89 3.00
N ALA A 94 6.25 -29.83 3.93
CA ALA A 94 6.17 -31.26 3.60
C ALA A 94 4.98 -31.57 2.68
N VAL A 95 3.85 -30.88 2.85
CA VAL A 95 2.71 -30.99 1.94
C VAL A 95 3.09 -30.53 0.54
N TRP A 96 3.76 -29.39 0.37
CA TRP A 96 4.16 -28.90 -0.96
C TRP A 96 5.09 -29.85 -1.72
N GLU A 97 6.01 -30.53 -1.04
CA GLU A 97 6.90 -31.51 -1.67
C GLU A 97 6.15 -32.72 -2.24
N SER A 98 5.05 -33.13 -1.57
CA SER A 98 4.23 -34.28 -1.97
C SER A 98 3.03 -33.90 -2.86
N LEU A 99 2.64 -32.61 -2.88
CA LEU A 99 1.43 -32.12 -3.52
C LEU A 99 1.33 -32.51 -5.01
N PRO A 100 2.35 -32.35 -5.87
CA PRO A 100 2.20 -32.67 -7.29
C PRO A 100 1.87 -34.15 -7.54
N LYS A 101 2.51 -35.04 -6.79
CA LYS A 101 2.28 -36.49 -6.89
C LYS A 101 0.89 -36.86 -6.41
N ASN A 102 0.50 -36.34 -5.25
CA ASN A 102 -0.80 -36.60 -4.65
C ASN A 102 -1.94 -36.06 -5.51
N LEU A 103 -1.76 -34.87 -6.09
CA LEU A 103 -2.75 -34.24 -6.97
C LEU A 103 -2.93 -35.04 -8.26
N HIS A 104 -1.84 -35.50 -8.88
CA HIS A 104 -1.92 -36.34 -10.07
C HIS A 104 -2.68 -37.64 -9.78
N PHE A 105 -2.36 -38.29 -8.67
CA PHE A 105 -3.07 -39.49 -8.22
C PHE A 105 -4.56 -39.23 -7.96
N LEU A 106 -4.89 -38.12 -7.28
CA LEU A 106 -6.28 -37.74 -7.00
C LEU A 106 -7.10 -37.47 -8.28
N LEU A 107 -6.44 -36.97 -9.32
CA LEU A 107 -7.04 -36.71 -10.63
C LEU A 107 -7.19 -37.98 -11.48
N SER A 108 -6.23 -38.90 -11.42
CA SER A 108 -6.22 -40.09 -12.28
C SER A 108 -7.01 -41.27 -11.71
N PHE A 109 -7.06 -41.41 -10.38
CA PHE A 109 -7.50 -42.65 -9.75
C PHE A 109 -8.97 -42.63 -9.27
N PHE A 110 -9.53 -41.45 -9.00
CA PHE A 110 -10.85 -41.34 -8.36
C PHE A 110 -11.88 -40.68 -9.27
N ASP A 111 -13.07 -41.30 -9.30
CA ASP A 111 -14.25 -40.84 -10.02
C ASP A 111 -15.41 -40.49 -9.06
N ASP A 112 -16.42 -39.78 -9.58
CA ASP A 112 -17.62 -39.37 -8.83
C ASP A 112 -18.67 -40.51 -8.66
N SER A 113 -18.34 -41.73 -9.11
CA SER A 113 -19.25 -42.88 -9.07
C SER A 113 -19.68 -43.27 -7.65
N VAL A 114 -18.76 -43.17 -6.69
CA VAL A 114 -19.02 -43.52 -5.29
C VAL A 114 -19.82 -42.42 -4.59
N THR A 115 -19.45 -41.15 -4.80
CA THR A 115 -20.07 -40.01 -4.13
C THR A 115 -21.50 -39.78 -4.63
N GLY A 116 -21.78 -40.08 -5.89
CA GLY A 116 -23.14 -40.02 -6.46
C GLY A 116 -24.15 -40.93 -5.76
N ASN A 117 -23.71 -41.99 -5.08
CA ASN A 117 -24.60 -42.89 -4.33
C ASN A 117 -25.10 -42.29 -3.00
N TYR A 118 -24.37 -41.32 -2.44
CA TYR A 118 -24.67 -40.76 -1.11
C TYR A 118 -25.41 -39.42 -1.18
N TYR A 119 -25.07 -38.57 -2.16
CA TYR A 119 -25.69 -37.26 -2.30
C TYR A 119 -26.87 -37.33 -3.26
N ARG A 120 -28.08 -37.05 -2.76
CA ARG A 120 -29.28 -36.99 -3.61
C ARG A 120 -29.29 -35.68 -4.40
N GLY A 121 -28.92 -35.74 -5.67
CA GLY A 121 -29.01 -34.62 -6.61
C GLY A 121 -27.83 -34.57 -7.57
N GLU A 122 -28.01 -33.87 -8.70
CA GLU A 122 -26.90 -33.58 -9.60
C GLU A 122 -25.92 -32.62 -8.92
N PHE A 123 -24.62 -32.93 -9.01
CA PHE A 123 -23.60 -32.03 -8.49
C PHE A 123 -23.63 -30.69 -9.24
N LYS A 124 -23.43 -29.59 -8.51
CA LYS A 124 -23.38 -28.24 -9.10
C LYS A 124 -22.25 -28.07 -10.11
N GLU A 125 -21.15 -28.81 -9.90
CA GLU A 125 -19.97 -28.79 -10.75
C GLU A 125 -19.37 -30.20 -10.83
N SER A 126 -18.71 -30.52 -11.94
CA SER A 126 -17.94 -31.75 -12.07
C SER A 126 -16.71 -31.72 -11.15
N ARG A 127 -16.21 -32.89 -10.75
CA ARG A 127 -14.94 -33.02 -10.01
C ARG A 127 -13.77 -32.26 -10.64
N GLU A 128 -13.63 -32.33 -11.96
CA GLU A 128 -12.58 -31.60 -12.68
C GLU A 128 -12.70 -30.08 -12.48
N THR A 129 -13.92 -29.55 -12.51
CA THR A 129 -14.19 -28.12 -12.35
C THR A 129 -13.89 -27.68 -10.92
N LEU A 130 -14.29 -28.50 -9.94
CA LEU A 130 -13.96 -28.30 -8.53
C LEU A 130 -12.44 -28.24 -8.32
N ILE A 131 -11.69 -29.21 -8.85
CA ILE A 131 -10.23 -29.26 -8.69
C ILE A 131 -9.57 -28.05 -9.38
N ARG A 132 -10.01 -27.68 -10.58
CA ARG A 132 -9.52 -26.48 -11.27
C ARG A 132 -9.75 -25.21 -10.44
N ARG A 133 -10.90 -25.06 -9.80
CA ARG A 133 -11.20 -23.91 -8.93
C ARG A 133 -10.34 -23.87 -7.68
N LEU A 134 -9.96 -25.03 -7.14
CA LEU A 134 -9.07 -25.13 -5.98
C LEU A 134 -7.61 -24.83 -6.33
N LEU A 135 -7.13 -25.31 -7.48
CA LEU A 135 -5.75 -25.08 -7.94
C LEU A 135 -5.52 -23.67 -8.47
N ASP A 136 -6.51 -23.12 -9.18
CA ASP A 136 -6.42 -21.79 -9.78
C ASP A 136 -7.63 -20.94 -9.37
N PRO A 137 -7.63 -20.48 -8.11
CA PRO A 137 -8.72 -19.68 -7.59
C PRO A 137 -8.83 -18.34 -8.31
N GLU A 138 -10.06 -17.83 -8.39
CA GLU A 138 -10.31 -16.46 -8.80
C GLU A 138 -10.02 -15.52 -7.64
N LEU A 139 -9.15 -14.55 -7.89
CA LEU A 139 -8.73 -13.55 -6.94
C LEU A 139 -9.37 -12.21 -7.25
N ASN A 140 -9.67 -11.47 -6.20
CA ASN A 140 -10.13 -10.09 -6.29
C ASN A 140 -8.94 -9.12 -6.41
N LEU A 141 -9.25 -7.85 -6.65
CA LEU A 141 -8.22 -6.81 -6.81
C LEU A 141 -7.37 -6.61 -5.54
N GLU A 142 -8.01 -6.70 -4.37
CA GLU A 142 -7.35 -6.53 -3.09
C GLU A 142 -6.37 -7.69 -2.81
N GLU A 143 -6.81 -8.93 -2.99
CA GLU A 143 -6.01 -10.14 -2.87
C GLU A 143 -4.80 -10.08 -3.81
N ALA A 144 -5.02 -9.76 -5.09
CA ALA A 144 -3.93 -9.60 -6.04
C ALA A 144 -2.92 -8.52 -5.59
N SER A 145 -3.42 -7.40 -5.06
CA SER A 145 -2.56 -6.31 -4.57
C SER A 145 -1.76 -6.70 -3.32
N ARG A 146 -2.35 -7.48 -2.41
CA ARG A 146 -1.68 -8.00 -1.21
C ARG A 146 -0.61 -9.03 -1.57
N LEU A 147 -0.89 -9.94 -2.52
CA LEU A 147 0.07 -10.94 -2.99
C LEU A 147 1.30 -10.30 -3.65
N LEU A 148 1.09 -9.28 -4.47
CA LEU A 148 2.17 -8.57 -5.16
C LEU A 148 2.85 -7.50 -4.28
N GLY A 149 2.31 -7.19 -3.09
CA GLY A 149 2.83 -6.15 -2.23
C GLY A 149 2.72 -4.72 -2.80
N VAL A 150 1.73 -4.46 -3.66
CA VAL A 150 1.53 -3.15 -4.32
C VAL A 150 0.16 -2.54 -4.00
N CYS A 151 -0.01 -1.25 -4.27
CA CYS A 151 -1.33 -0.59 -4.13
C CYS A 151 -2.33 -1.10 -5.20
N PRO A 152 -3.64 -1.21 -4.89
CA PRO A 152 -4.67 -1.56 -5.88
C PRO A 152 -4.68 -0.69 -7.15
N ALA A 153 -4.28 0.58 -7.03
CA ALA A 153 -4.15 1.47 -8.18
C ALA A 153 -3.05 1.00 -9.15
N THR A 154 -1.95 0.45 -8.62
CA THR A 154 -0.84 -0.10 -9.40
C THR A 154 -1.27 -1.35 -10.15
N VAL A 155 -1.99 -2.26 -9.50
CA VAL A 155 -2.56 -3.45 -10.16
C VAL A 155 -3.49 -3.04 -11.31
N ARG A 156 -4.33 -2.01 -11.14
CA ARG A 156 -5.15 -1.47 -12.22
C ARG A 156 -4.30 -0.96 -13.39
N ARG A 157 -3.18 -0.26 -13.11
CA ARG A 157 -2.25 0.18 -14.15
C ARG A 157 -1.64 -1.01 -14.90
N TYR A 158 -1.24 -2.07 -14.22
CA TYR A 158 -0.73 -3.30 -14.87
C TYR A 158 -1.77 -3.93 -15.80
N THR A 159 -3.03 -4.00 -15.37
CA THR A 159 -4.11 -4.50 -16.26
C THR A 159 -4.36 -3.60 -17.45
N ASN A 160 -4.32 -2.28 -17.28
CA ASN A 160 -4.56 -1.34 -18.38
C ASN A 160 -3.40 -1.34 -19.38
N ARG A 161 -2.18 -1.66 -18.93
CA ARG A 161 -0.99 -1.81 -19.78
C ARG A 161 -0.88 -3.18 -20.45
N GLY A 162 -1.76 -4.13 -20.11
CA GLY A 162 -1.74 -5.49 -20.63
C GLY A 162 -0.67 -6.40 -20.03
N TRP A 163 -0.01 -5.98 -18.95
CA TRP A 163 1.02 -6.78 -18.27
C TRP A 163 0.43 -7.89 -17.40
N LEU A 164 -0.75 -7.63 -16.82
CA LEU A 164 -1.45 -8.59 -15.99
C LEU A 164 -2.80 -8.95 -16.62
N SER A 165 -2.96 -10.23 -16.95
CA SER A 165 -4.22 -10.79 -17.44
C SER A 165 -5.32 -10.63 -16.40
N HIS A 166 -6.52 -10.23 -16.85
CA HIS A 166 -7.68 -10.07 -16.00
C HIS A 166 -8.95 -10.43 -16.76
N HIS A 167 -9.95 -10.90 -16.02
CA HIS A 167 -11.30 -11.04 -16.51
C HIS A 167 -12.22 -10.08 -15.77
N ARG A 168 -13.35 -9.73 -16.39
CA ARG A 168 -14.36 -8.88 -15.77
C ARG A 168 -15.59 -9.69 -15.44
N THR A 169 -16.14 -9.47 -14.26
CA THR A 169 -17.45 -10.01 -13.90
C THR A 169 -18.55 -9.25 -14.62
N LYS A 170 -19.79 -9.76 -14.58
CA LYS A 170 -20.98 -9.06 -15.10
C LYS A 170 -21.13 -7.64 -14.52
N GLY A 171 -20.66 -7.42 -13.29
CA GLY A 171 -20.64 -6.10 -12.63
C GLY A 171 -19.41 -5.24 -12.95
N GLY A 172 -18.58 -5.61 -13.94
CA GLY A 172 -17.42 -4.83 -14.38
C GLY A 172 -16.20 -4.87 -13.43
N GLN A 173 -16.29 -5.63 -12.33
CA GLN A 173 -15.18 -5.80 -11.38
C GLN A 173 -14.07 -6.63 -12.02
N ARG A 174 -12.81 -6.25 -11.76
CA ARG A 174 -11.65 -7.02 -12.22
C ARG A 174 -11.42 -8.21 -11.30
N ARG A 175 -11.20 -9.36 -11.92
CA ARG A 175 -10.83 -10.62 -11.29
C ARG A 175 -9.60 -11.18 -11.97
N PHE A 176 -8.81 -11.91 -11.21
CA PHE A 176 -7.51 -12.43 -11.60
C PHE A 176 -7.51 -13.93 -11.35
N ARG A 177 -6.72 -14.68 -12.12
CA ARG A 177 -6.43 -16.07 -11.81
C ARG A 177 -5.08 -16.13 -11.10
N LEU A 178 -4.94 -17.02 -10.12
CA LEU A 178 -3.66 -17.18 -9.41
C LEU A 178 -2.53 -17.49 -10.39
N ARG A 179 -2.79 -18.33 -11.41
CA ARG A 179 -1.80 -18.66 -12.46
C ARG A 179 -1.25 -17.41 -13.17
N ASP A 180 -2.10 -16.41 -13.41
CA ASP A 180 -1.74 -15.20 -14.16
C ASP A 180 -0.87 -14.28 -13.30
N ILE A 181 -1.12 -14.24 -12.00
CA ILE A 181 -0.29 -13.51 -11.03
C ILE A 181 1.08 -14.19 -10.92
N VAL A 182 1.12 -15.51 -10.82
CA VAL A 182 2.38 -16.27 -10.78
C VAL A 182 3.19 -16.02 -12.05
N ARG A 183 2.58 -16.15 -13.24
CA ARG A 183 3.23 -15.82 -14.52
C ARG A 183 3.74 -14.38 -14.54
N PHE A 184 2.94 -13.42 -14.06
CA PHE A 184 3.36 -12.02 -13.99
C PHE A 184 4.60 -11.85 -13.10
N VAL A 185 4.67 -12.55 -11.97
CA VAL A 185 5.85 -12.55 -11.08
C VAL A 185 7.05 -13.26 -11.72
N GLU A 186 6.85 -14.32 -12.49
CA GLU A 186 7.95 -14.97 -13.22
C GLU A 186 8.51 -14.06 -14.33
N GLU A 187 7.65 -13.35 -15.05
CA GLU A 187 8.04 -12.49 -16.18
C GLU A 187 8.60 -11.12 -15.73
N HIS A 188 8.05 -10.55 -14.65
CA HIS A 188 8.34 -9.17 -14.22
C HIS A 188 8.88 -9.07 -12.78
N GLY A 189 8.85 -10.16 -12.02
CA GLY A 189 9.30 -10.19 -10.64
C GLY A 189 10.82 -10.21 -10.58
N ARG A 190 11.38 -9.28 -9.79
CA ARG A 190 12.69 -9.50 -9.18
C ARG A 190 12.53 -10.65 -8.19
N LEU A 191 12.87 -11.87 -8.57
CA LEU A 191 13.36 -12.81 -7.55
C LEU A 191 14.53 -12.09 -6.86
N PRO A 192 14.58 -12.01 -5.53
CA PRO A 192 15.83 -11.61 -4.89
C PRO A 192 16.89 -12.60 -5.39
N GLU A 193 17.86 -12.11 -6.17
CA GLU A 193 19.08 -12.89 -6.42
C GLU A 193 19.66 -13.22 -5.04
N GLU A 194 19.88 -14.51 -4.80
CA GLU A 194 20.38 -15.05 -3.53
C GLU A 194 21.72 -14.45 -3.11
#